data_AF-A0A7S1Q0K2-F1
#
_entry.id   AF-A0A7S1Q0K2-F1
#
_cell.length_a   1.000
_cell.length_b   1.000
_cell.length_c   1.000
_cell.angle_alpha   90.00
_cell.angle_beta   90.00
_cell.angle_gamma   90.00
#
_symmetry.space_group_name_H-M   'P 1'
#
loop_
_entity.id
_entity.type
_entity.pdbx_description
1 polymer ?
#
loop_
_entity_poly.entity_id
_entity_poly.type
_entity_poly.pdbx_seq_one_letter_code
_entity_poly.pdbx_strand_id
1 'polypeptide(L)'
;EGWTDRSTASPTHGKQLAPPAINLYQVCDWVVQPATEKRQCSYVELVAGCSQVPRWFVSHWWGEPVFEFLACLEQHALDRELGAEAPYWVCAYANNQWRLGEELVEDLGRTSFRKAMNLAEGTVSVLDRDAVCYTRVWCCYEVHTSIVALVGSDGSTPYHYDMYTAREGGAVGITDGFTRADLRSRLPSDSKYERERPFPPHLMERALRIELQR
;
A
#
# COMPACT_ATOMS: atom_id res chain seq x y z
N GLU A 1 18.06 0.24 26.81
CA GLU A 1 17.01 -0.70 26.34
C GLU A 1 16.58 -0.24 24.95
N GLY A 2 16.39 -1.17 24.00
CA GLY A 2 16.09 -0.86 22.59
C GLY A 2 14.78 -1.51 22.14
N TRP A 3 14.28 -1.14 20.96
CA TRP A 3 13.05 -1.74 20.43
C TRP A 3 13.30 -3.20 20.07
N THR A 4 12.38 -4.07 20.45
CA THR A 4 12.43 -5.52 20.20
C THR A 4 11.17 -5.98 19.48
N ASP A 5 11.27 -7.09 18.77
CA ASP A 5 10.09 -7.70 18.16
C ASP A 5 9.15 -8.27 19.25
N ARG A 6 7.94 -7.70 19.36
CA ARG A 6 6.97 -8.07 20.39
C ARG A 6 6.05 -9.22 19.97
N SER A 7 5.99 -9.55 18.68
CA SER A 7 5.06 -10.56 18.17
C SER A 7 5.56 -11.97 18.48
N THR A 8 4.77 -12.76 19.21
CA THR A 8 5.10 -14.17 19.52
C THR A 8 5.04 -15.08 18.30
N ALA A 9 4.35 -14.65 17.24
CA ALA A 9 4.30 -15.35 15.96
C ALA A 9 5.48 -15.00 15.03
N SER A 10 6.32 -14.03 15.40
CA SER A 10 7.44 -13.60 14.59
C SER A 10 8.67 -14.50 14.76
N PRO A 11 9.38 -14.85 13.67
CA PRO A 11 10.65 -15.58 13.76
C PRO A 11 11.76 -14.79 14.48
N THR A 12 11.58 -13.49 14.65
CA THR A 12 12.51 -12.59 15.36
C THR A 12 12.02 -12.19 16.75
N HIS A 13 10.99 -12.85 17.30
CA HIS A 13 10.46 -12.56 18.63
C HIS A 13 11.55 -12.36 19.69
N GLY A 14 11.47 -11.25 20.44
CA GLY A 14 12.41 -10.89 21.51
C GLY A 14 13.77 -10.37 21.03
N LYS A 15 14.08 -10.42 19.73
CA LYS A 15 15.34 -9.85 19.19
C LYS A 15 15.22 -8.34 19.01
N GLN A 16 16.37 -7.65 19.09
CA GLN A 16 16.43 -6.21 18.81
C GLN A 16 16.12 -5.92 17.35
N LEU A 17 15.35 -4.86 17.12
CA LEU A 17 15.01 -4.38 15.80
C LEU A 17 16.18 -3.62 15.20
N ALA A 18 16.59 -4.03 13.99
CA ALA A 18 17.50 -3.25 13.15
C ALA A 18 16.67 -2.40 12.20
N PRO A 19 16.97 -1.09 12.01
CA PRO A 19 16.16 -0.21 11.17
C PRO A 19 15.80 -0.76 9.78
N PRO A 20 16.72 -1.40 9.02
CA PRO A 20 16.40 -1.94 7.70
C PRO A 20 15.40 -3.10 7.70
N ALA A 21 15.14 -3.71 8.85
CA ALA A 21 14.25 -4.86 9.01
C ALA A 21 12.92 -4.50 9.70
N ILE A 22 12.74 -3.22 10.07
CA ILE A 22 11.50 -2.77 10.70
C ILE A 22 10.37 -2.82 9.67
N ASN A 23 9.26 -3.46 10.02
CA ASN A 23 8.06 -3.57 9.20
C ASN A 23 6.86 -2.90 9.89
N LEU A 24 5.70 -2.88 9.24
CA LEU A 24 4.53 -2.16 9.74
C LEU A 24 3.88 -2.78 10.97
N TYR A 25 4.08 -4.08 11.24
CA TYR A 25 3.70 -4.66 12.53
C TYR A 25 4.46 -3.99 13.67
N GLN A 26 5.79 -3.86 13.52
CA GLN A 26 6.64 -3.28 14.55
C GLN A 26 6.44 -1.77 14.67
N VAL A 27 6.20 -1.06 13.56
CA VAL A 27 5.79 0.35 13.60
C VAL A 27 4.47 0.50 14.34
N CYS A 28 3.52 -0.40 14.13
CA CYS A 28 2.24 -0.37 14.84
C CYS A 28 2.45 -0.52 16.36
N ASP A 29 3.22 -1.54 16.76
CA ASP A 29 3.48 -1.90 18.16
C ASP A 29 4.27 -0.83 18.94
N TRP A 30 5.25 -0.19 18.28
CA TRP A 30 6.20 0.72 18.93
C TRP A 30 5.89 2.20 18.74
N VAL A 31 5.12 2.56 17.70
CA VAL A 31 4.84 3.95 17.35
C VAL A 31 3.34 4.23 17.36
N VAL A 32 2.56 3.54 16.52
CA VAL A 32 1.15 3.89 16.31
C VAL A 32 0.31 3.65 17.55
N GLN A 33 0.36 2.45 18.12
CA GLN A 33 -0.43 2.11 19.31
C GLN A 33 -0.02 2.98 20.51
N PRO A 34 1.26 3.09 20.91
CA PRO A 34 1.62 3.95 22.04
C PRO A 34 1.21 5.42 21.85
N ALA A 35 1.35 5.97 20.63
CA ALA A 35 0.97 7.35 20.36
C ALA A 35 -0.56 7.58 20.45
N THR A 36 -1.35 6.58 20.04
CA THR A 36 -2.82 6.68 19.98
C THR A 36 -3.52 6.19 21.25
N GLU A 37 -2.83 5.56 22.19
CA GLU A 37 -3.39 4.93 23.40
C GLU A 37 -4.33 5.85 24.18
N LYS A 38 -3.91 7.08 24.47
CA LYS A 38 -4.70 8.03 25.27
C LYS A 38 -6.03 8.40 24.63
N ARG A 39 -6.10 8.43 23.28
CA ARG A 39 -7.29 8.87 22.54
C ARG A 39 -8.08 7.73 21.91
N GLN A 40 -7.47 6.54 21.82
CA GLN A 40 -8.02 5.36 21.13
C GLN A 40 -8.58 5.70 19.74
N CYS A 41 -7.79 6.42 18.95
CA CYS A 41 -8.12 6.84 17.59
C CYS A 41 -7.16 6.23 16.57
N SER A 42 -7.42 6.40 15.28
CA SER A 42 -6.44 6.10 14.22
C SER A 42 -5.22 7.03 14.32
N TYR A 43 -4.11 6.63 13.68
CA TYR A 43 -2.89 7.44 13.68
C TYR A 43 -3.09 8.74 12.88
N VAL A 44 -3.81 8.69 11.76
CA VAL A 44 -4.07 9.88 10.94
C VAL A 44 -4.90 10.92 11.70
N GLU A 45 -5.88 10.50 12.50
CA GLU A 45 -6.62 11.40 13.41
C GLU A 45 -5.73 11.99 14.53
N LEU A 46 -4.60 11.34 14.83
CA LEU A 46 -3.64 11.85 15.78
C LEU A 46 -2.80 12.99 15.21
N VAL A 47 -2.27 12.80 14.00
CA VAL A 47 -1.20 13.64 13.42
C VAL A 47 -1.67 14.63 12.37
N ALA A 48 -2.80 14.39 11.70
CA ALA A 48 -3.27 15.28 10.65
C ALA A 48 -3.91 16.55 11.23
N GLY A 49 -3.55 17.70 10.67
CA GLY A 49 -4.16 18.99 11.05
C GLY A 49 -5.57 19.21 10.49
N CYS A 50 -5.97 18.44 9.49
CA CYS A 50 -7.27 18.51 8.84
C CYS A 50 -7.66 17.16 8.23
N SER A 51 -8.91 17.05 7.75
CA SER A 51 -9.39 15.84 7.07
C SER A 51 -8.52 15.49 5.87
N GLN A 52 -8.11 14.22 5.78
CA GLN A 52 -7.27 13.68 4.71
C GLN A 52 -8.12 12.75 3.83
N VAL A 53 -8.64 13.26 2.72
CA VAL A 53 -9.30 12.43 1.70
C VAL A 53 -8.20 11.68 0.93
N PRO A 54 -8.23 10.34 0.87
CA PRO A 54 -7.15 9.61 0.23
C PRO A 54 -7.18 9.83 -1.28
N ARG A 55 -6.02 10.15 -1.84
CA ARG A 55 -5.84 10.24 -3.28
C ARG A 55 -5.58 8.87 -3.88
N TRP A 56 -4.81 8.04 -3.17
CA TRP A 56 -4.51 6.67 -3.57
C TRP A 56 -4.72 5.71 -2.41
N PHE A 57 -5.32 4.57 -2.73
CA PHE A 57 -5.42 3.44 -1.83
C PHE A 57 -4.17 2.56 -1.94
N VAL A 58 -3.62 2.11 -0.81
CA VAL A 58 -2.43 1.26 -0.80
C VAL A 58 -2.79 -0.17 -0.42
N SER A 59 -2.65 -1.10 -1.37
CA SER A 59 -2.75 -2.54 -1.12
C SER A 59 -1.37 -3.11 -0.85
N HIS A 60 -1.13 -3.66 0.34
CA HIS A 60 0.21 -4.12 0.73
C HIS A 60 0.16 -5.12 1.90
N TRP A 61 1.27 -5.80 2.14
CA TRP A 61 1.47 -6.64 3.32
C TRP A 61 2.32 -5.91 4.36
N TRP A 62 1.97 -6.04 5.65
CA TRP A 62 2.67 -5.36 6.73
C TRP A 62 4.07 -5.91 7.07
N GLY A 63 4.44 -7.08 6.55
CA GLY A 63 5.69 -7.74 6.92
C GLY A 63 6.91 -7.31 6.11
N GLU A 64 6.72 -6.54 5.04
CA GLU A 64 7.83 -5.98 4.28
C GLU A 64 8.55 -4.86 5.05
N PRO A 65 9.85 -4.63 4.80
CA PRO A 65 10.55 -3.50 5.40
C PRO A 65 9.87 -2.17 5.08
N VAL A 66 9.59 -1.37 6.11
CA VAL A 66 8.88 -0.09 5.97
C VAL A 66 9.63 0.89 5.07
N PHE A 67 10.97 0.83 5.04
CA PHE A 67 11.78 1.66 4.15
C PHE A 67 11.63 1.26 2.67
N GLU A 68 11.53 -0.04 2.39
CA GLU A 68 11.28 -0.54 1.03
C GLU A 68 9.86 -0.14 0.59
N PHE A 69 8.87 -0.30 1.49
CA PHE A 69 7.50 0.15 1.28
C PHE A 69 7.40 1.65 0.96
N LEU A 70 8.06 2.51 1.76
CA LEU A 70 8.06 3.95 1.54
C LEU A 70 8.75 4.33 0.23
N ALA A 71 9.87 3.68 -0.13
CA ALA A 71 10.54 3.92 -1.40
C ALA A 71 9.62 3.63 -2.61
N CYS A 72 8.76 2.61 -2.52
CA CYS A 72 7.74 2.33 -3.53
C CYS A 72 6.72 3.46 -3.65
N LEU A 73 6.19 3.95 -2.53
CA LEU A 73 5.20 5.04 -2.53
C LEU A 73 5.81 6.37 -3.02
N GLU A 74 7.05 6.66 -2.64
CA GLU A 74 7.79 7.83 -3.13
C GLU A 74 7.99 7.75 -4.63
N GLN A 75 8.45 6.61 -5.16
CA GLN A 75 8.61 6.44 -6.61
C GLN A 75 7.27 6.56 -7.35
N HIS A 76 6.20 5.95 -6.82
CA HIS A 76 4.86 6.08 -7.39
C HIS A 76 4.38 7.54 -7.40
N ALA A 77 4.58 8.28 -6.31
CA ALA A 77 4.24 9.71 -6.24
C ALA A 77 5.02 10.55 -7.26
N LEU A 78 6.30 10.22 -7.49
CA LEU A 78 7.15 10.85 -8.49
C LEU A 78 6.63 10.56 -9.91
N ASP A 79 6.38 9.29 -10.23
CA ASP A 79 5.93 8.87 -11.56
C ASP A 79 4.57 9.50 -11.91
N ARG A 80 3.64 9.50 -10.96
CA ARG A 80 2.29 10.10 -11.13
C ARG A 80 2.26 11.63 -10.93
N GLU A 81 3.37 12.26 -10.58
CA GLU A 81 3.49 13.70 -10.28
C GLU A 81 2.47 14.20 -9.24
N LEU A 82 2.27 13.44 -8.15
CA LEU A 82 1.21 13.72 -7.17
C LEU A 82 1.57 14.88 -6.22
N GLY A 83 2.85 15.21 -6.10
CA GLY A 83 3.38 16.17 -5.12
C GLY A 83 3.68 15.53 -3.76
N ALA A 84 4.41 16.26 -2.90
CA ALA A 84 4.86 15.76 -1.61
C ALA A 84 3.71 15.54 -0.58
N GLU A 85 2.61 16.27 -0.74
CA GLU A 85 1.46 16.24 0.19
C GLU A 85 0.36 15.29 -0.28
N ALA A 86 0.64 14.40 -1.24
CA ALA A 86 -0.36 13.48 -1.77
C ALA A 86 -0.78 12.45 -0.69
N PRO A 87 -2.07 12.40 -0.29
CA PRO A 87 -2.51 11.51 0.78
C PRO A 87 -2.66 10.08 0.27
N TYR A 88 -1.90 9.17 0.87
CA TYR A 88 -2.04 7.72 0.69
C TYR A 88 -2.83 7.10 1.83
N TRP A 89 -3.82 6.29 1.50
CA TRP A 89 -4.52 5.49 2.50
C TRP A 89 -3.71 4.22 2.78
N VAL A 90 -3.13 4.13 3.97
CA VAL A 90 -2.40 2.95 4.45
C VAL A 90 -3.13 2.41 5.68
N CYS A 91 -3.57 1.15 5.62
CA CYS A 91 -4.45 0.57 6.63
C CYS A 91 -3.89 0.63 8.07
N ALA A 92 -2.56 0.53 8.24
CA ALA A 92 -1.91 0.65 9.56
C ALA A 92 -2.08 2.04 10.20
N TYR A 93 -2.20 3.10 9.39
CA TYR A 93 -2.30 4.48 9.86
C TYR A 93 -3.73 5.01 9.85
N ALA A 94 -4.54 4.54 8.90
CA ALA A 94 -5.90 5.02 8.68
C ALA A 94 -6.93 4.32 9.57
N ASN A 95 -6.76 3.02 9.83
CA ASN A 95 -7.70 2.29 10.68
C ASN A 95 -7.43 2.57 12.15
N ASN A 96 -8.49 2.53 12.95
CA ASN A 96 -8.35 2.61 14.40
C ASN A 96 -7.85 1.26 14.94
N GLN A 97 -6.56 1.20 15.28
CA GLN A 97 -5.91 -0.03 15.75
C GLN A 97 -6.50 -0.58 17.06
N TRP A 98 -7.26 0.24 17.80
CA TRP A 98 -7.96 -0.15 19.02
C TRP A 98 -9.33 -0.79 18.77
N ARG A 99 -9.88 -0.65 17.54
CA ARG A 99 -11.24 -1.07 17.18
C ARG A 99 -11.31 -1.83 15.85
N LEU A 100 -10.22 -2.50 15.45
CA LEU A 100 -10.16 -3.25 14.19
C LEU A 100 -11.31 -4.26 14.01
N GLY A 101 -11.76 -4.88 15.10
CA GLY A 101 -12.89 -5.82 15.08
C GLY A 101 -14.23 -5.17 14.70
N GLU A 102 -14.42 -3.88 14.95
CA GLU A 102 -15.61 -3.12 14.53
C GLU A 102 -15.58 -2.76 13.04
N GLU A 103 -14.40 -2.78 12.41
CA GLU A 103 -14.24 -2.51 10.98
C GLU A 103 -14.44 -3.74 10.09
N LEU A 104 -14.36 -4.94 10.67
CA LEU A 104 -14.66 -6.22 10.02
C LEU A 104 -16.17 -6.49 10.04
N VAL A 105 -16.88 -5.75 9.19
CA VAL A 105 -18.33 -5.93 8.98
C VAL A 105 -18.62 -7.13 8.07
N GLU A 106 -19.76 -7.79 8.26
CA GLU A 106 -20.21 -8.92 7.41
C GLU A 106 -20.28 -8.55 5.92
N ASP A 107 -20.55 -7.26 5.62
CA ASP A 107 -20.56 -6.71 4.27
C ASP A 107 -19.25 -5.97 3.97
N LEU A 108 -18.39 -6.61 3.18
CA LEU A 108 -17.11 -6.05 2.69
C LEU A 108 -17.29 -4.67 2.05
N GLY A 109 -18.46 -4.41 1.44
CA GLY A 109 -18.81 -3.15 0.80
C GLY A 109 -18.86 -1.95 1.75
N ARG A 110 -19.00 -2.19 3.06
CA ARG A 110 -19.15 -1.16 4.10
C ARG A 110 -17.89 -0.93 4.93
N THR A 111 -16.83 -1.69 4.66
CA THR A 111 -15.53 -1.59 5.33
C THR A 111 -14.88 -0.23 5.08
N SER A 112 -13.96 0.16 5.99
CA SER A 112 -13.08 1.33 5.80
C SER A 112 -12.28 1.22 4.49
N PHE A 113 -11.83 0.00 4.17
CA PHE A 113 -11.15 -0.35 2.92
C PHE A 113 -11.98 0.03 1.70
N ARG A 114 -13.21 -0.48 1.56
CA ARG A 114 -14.05 -0.18 0.39
C ARG A 114 -14.39 1.31 0.30
N LYS A 115 -14.63 1.97 1.43
CA LYS A 115 -14.87 3.42 1.46
C LYS A 115 -13.66 4.21 0.96
N ALA A 116 -12.46 3.86 1.40
CA ALA A 116 -11.23 4.50 0.96
C ALA A 116 -10.99 4.30 -0.54
N MET A 117 -11.19 3.09 -1.05
CA MET A 117 -11.09 2.80 -2.48
C MET A 117 -12.10 3.61 -3.31
N ASN A 118 -13.36 3.73 -2.87
CA ASN A 118 -14.37 4.52 -3.60
C ASN A 118 -14.03 6.02 -3.66
N LEU A 119 -13.21 6.54 -2.72
CA LEU A 119 -12.79 7.94 -2.70
C LEU A 119 -11.49 8.19 -3.48
N ALA A 120 -10.66 7.16 -3.63
CA ALA A 120 -9.35 7.26 -4.28
C ALA A 120 -9.48 7.39 -5.82
N GLU A 121 -8.44 7.95 -6.43
CA GLU A 121 -8.26 7.97 -7.89
C GLU A 121 -7.80 6.59 -8.42
N GLY A 122 -7.17 5.80 -7.56
CA GLY A 122 -6.64 4.48 -7.90
C GLY A 122 -6.07 3.73 -6.70
N THR A 123 -5.67 2.49 -6.96
CA THR A 123 -4.96 1.63 -6.02
C THR A 123 -3.53 1.43 -6.49
N VAL A 124 -2.59 1.57 -5.56
CA VAL A 124 -1.20 1.11 -5.75
C VAL A 124 -0.97 -0.12 -4.89
N SER A 125 -0.58 -1.22 -5.54
CA SER A 125 -0.12 -2.43 -4.86
C SER A 125 1.39 -2.36 -4.64
N VAL A 126 1.81 -2.45 -3.38
CA VAL A 126 3.23 -2.59 -3.03
C VAL A 126 3.55 -4.07 -2.88
N LEU A 127 4.43 -4.56 -3.74
CA LEU A 127 4.84 -5.96 -3.80
C LEU A 127 6.22 -6.10 -3.16
N ASP A 128 6.29 -6.86 -2.07
CA ASP A 128 7.55 -7.31 -1.51
C ASP A 128 8.24 -8.31 -2.47
N ARG A 129 9.48 -8.67 -2.16
CA ARG A 129 10.31 -9.56 -3.00
C ARG A 129 9.67 -10.91 -3.25
N ASP A 130 8.79 -11.36 -2.36
CA ASP A 130 8.08 -12.63 -2.48
C ASP A 130 6.61 -12.48 -2.90
N ALA A 131 6.14 -11.26 -3.14
CA ALA A 131 4.75 -10.94 -3.45
C ALA A 131 3.76 -11.61 -2.47
N VAL A 132 4.11 -11.64 -1.18
CA VAL A 132 3.35 -12.27 -0.10
C VAL A 132 1.96 -11.65 0.02
N CYS A 133 1.77 -10.38 -0.37
CA CYS A 133 0.44 -9.76 -0.45
C CYS A 133 -0.57 -10.64 -1.20
N TYR A 134 -0.15 -11.36 -2.22
CA TYR A 134 -1.00 -12.27 -2.99
C TYR A 134 -1.46 -13.53 -2.22
N THR A 135 -0.84 -13.85 -1.08
CA THR A 135 -1.31 -14.92 -0.19
C THR A 135 -2.34 -14.43 0.83
N ARG A 136 -2.67 -13.13 0.82
CA ARG A 136 -3.54 -12.48 1.80
C ARG A 136 -4.89 -12.17 1.15
N VAL A 137 -5.94 -12.83 1.63
CA VAL A 137 -7.30 -12.69 1.07
C VAL A 137 -7.77 -11.24 0.93
N TRP A 138 -7.42 -10.37 1.89
CA TRP A 138 -7.75 -8.94 1.84
C TRP A 138 -7.07 -8.20 0.68
N CYS A 139 -5.77 -8.42 0.48
CA CYS A 139 -5.06 -7.82 -0.66
C CYS A 139 -5.64 -8.34 -1.99
N CYS A 140 -5.99 -9.62 -2.08
CA CYS A 140 -6.63 -10.17 -3.28
C CYS A 140 -8.01 -9.56 -3.55
N TYR A 141 -8.81 -9.32 -2.50
CA TYR A 141 -10.07 -8.59 -2.60
C TYR A 141 -9.86 -7.15 -3.10
N GLU A 142 -8.87 -6.44 -2.57
CA GLU A 142 -8.52 -5.07 -2.96
C GLU A 142 -8.09 -5.00 -4.44
N VAL A 143 -7.21 -5.91 -4.87
CA VAL A 143 -6.78 -6.01 -6.28
C VAL A 143 -7.97 -6.30 -7.19
N HIS A 144 -8.78 -7.31 -6.87
CA HIS A 144 -9.98 -7.64 -7.64
C HIS A 144 -10.94 -6.44 -7.74
N THR A 145 -11.21 -5.79 -6.61
CA THR A 145 -12.12 -4.63 -6.55
C THR A 145 -11.59 -3.48 -7.39
N SER A 146 -10.28 -3.22 -7.34
CA SER A 146 -9.63 -2.15 -8.12
C SER A 146 -9.73 -2.39 -9.62
N ILE A 147 -9.51 -3.62 -10.07
CA ILE A 147 -9.44 -3.96 -11.50
C ILE A 147 -10.83 -4.16 -12.11
N VAL A 148 -11.76 -4.77 -11.37
CA VAL A 148 -13.03 -5.26 -11.94
C VAL A 148 -14.22 -4.37 -11.56
N ALA A 149 -14.21 -3.80 -10.35
CA ALA A 149 -15.44 -3.28 -9.74
C ALA A 149 -15.47 -1.75 -9.61
N LEU A 150 -14.37 -1.05 -9.86
CA LEU A 150 -14.29 0.39 -9.67
C LEU A 150 -14.10 1.15 -10.99
N VAL A 151 -14.83 2.25 -11.08
CA VAL A 151 -14.54 3.38 -11.95
C VAL A 151 -13.99 4.49 -11.07
N GLY A 152 -13.22 5.41 -11.66
CA GLY A 152 -12.64 6.56 -10.98
C GLY A 152 -13.71 7.36 -10.23
N SER A 153 -13.28 8.11 -9.22
CA SER A 153 -14.17 8.75 -8.24
C SER A 153 -15.18 9.75 -8.83
N ASP A 154 -14.95 10.26 -10.04
CA ASP A 154 -15.90 11.10 -10.79
C ASP A 154 -16.99 10.31 -11.56
N GLY A 155 -16.96 8.98 -11.50
CA GLY A 155 -17.91 8.08 -12.15
C GLY A 155 -17.71 7.91 -13.66
N SER A 156 -16.68 8.53 -14.24
CA SER A 156 -16.44 8.60 -15.69
C SER A 156 -15.00 8.29 -16.09
N THR A 157 -14.03 8.53 -15.20
CA THR A 157 -12.62 8.19 -15.39
C THR A 157 -12.37 6.72 -15.04
N PRO A 158 -11.39 6.05 -15.66
CA PRO A 158 -10.95 4.73 -15.21
C PRO A 158 -10.36 4.81 -13.79
N TYR A 159 -10.66 3.82 -12.95
CA TYR A 159 -9.97 3.65 -11.67
C TYR A 159 -8.59 3.05 -11.95
N HIS A 160 -7.51 3.73 -11.55
CA HIS A 160 -6.17 3.26 -11.86
C HIS A 160 -5.73 2.12 -10.95
N TYR A 161 -4.97 1.17 -11.50
CA TYR A 161 -4.33 0.11 -10.75
C TYR A 161 -2.84 0.01 -11.09
N ASP A 162 -2.00 0.36 -10.12
CA ASP A 162 -0.54 0.40 -10.26
C ASP A 162 0.13 -0.64 -9.35
N MET A 163 1.33 -1.06 -9.73
CA MET A 163 2.11 -2.03 -8.95
C MET A 163 3.55 -1.56 -8.82
N TYR A 164 4.08 -1.52 -7.60
CA TYR A 164 5.45 -1.09 -7.30
C TYR A 164 6.17 -2.11 -6.45
N THR A 165 7.48 -2.22 -6.64
CA THR A 165 8.35 -3.09 -5.84
C THR A 165 9.70 -2.43 -5.60
N ALA A 166 10.27 -2.66 -4.43
CA ALA A 166 11.57 -2.16 -4.06
C ALA A 166 12.69 -3.01 -4.67
N ARG A 167 13.80 -2.35 -4.98
CA ARG A 167 15.02 -2.98 -5.50
C ARG A 167 16.24 -2.32 -4.89
N GLU A 168 17.40 -2.90 -5.16
CA GLU A 168 18.65 -2.24 -4.82
C GLU A 168 18.73 -0.88 -5.56
N GLY A 169 18.90 0.20 -4.79
CA GLY A 169 19.02 1.57 -5.31
C GLY A 169 17.71 2.33 -5.56
N GLY A 170 16.53 1.78 -5.21
CA GLY A 170 15.25 2.51 -5.30
C GLY A 170 14.03 1.61 -5.43
N ALA A 171 12.99 2.09 -6.11
CA ALA A 171 11.81 1.30 -6.45
C ALA A 171 11.47 1.44 -7.92
N VAL A 172 10.71 0.49 -8.45
CA VAL A 172 10.22 0.48 -9.84
C VAL A 172 8.78 0.01 -9.86
N GLY A 173 8.01 0.47 -10.84
CA GLY A 173 6.61 0.12 -10.94
C GLY A 173 6.11 -0.04 -12.36
N ILE A 174 4.96 -0.68 -12.47
CA ILE A 174 4.12 -0.75 -13.67
C ILE A 174 2.87 0.04 -13.36
N THR A 175 2.49 0.90 -14.30
CA THR A 175 1.33 1.79 -14.13
C THR A 175 0.22 1.44 -15.12
N ASP A 176 -1.02 1.62 -14.72
CA ASP A 176 -2.14 1.60 -15.65
C ASP A 176 -2.21 2.93 -16.42
N GLY A 177 -2.21 2.83 -17.75
CA GLY A 177 -2.09 3.97 -18.66
C GLY A 177 -0.70 4.62 -18.69
N PHE A 178 -0.63 5.82 -19.26
CA PHE A 178 0.59 6.64 -19.26
C PHE A 178 0.63 7.51 -18.01
N THR A 179 1.82 7.67 -17.44
CA THR A 179 2.02 8.68 -16.41
C THR A 179 2.22 10.07 -17.05
N ARG A 180 2.13 11.14 -16.26
CA ARG A 180 2.44 12.49 -16.75
C ARG A 180 3.88 12.60 -17.23
N ALA A 181 4.81 11.87 -16.62
CA ALA A 181 6.20 11.81 -17.05
C ALA A 181 6.32 11.20 -18.47
N ASP A 182 5.57 10.14 -18.78
CA ASP A 182 5.58 9.52 -20.12
C ASP A 182 5.11 10.46 -21.20
N LEU A 183 4.04 11.20 -20.92
CA LEU A 183 3.39 12.09 -21.87
C LEU A 183 4.26 13.31 -22.24
N ARG A 184 5.30 13.62 -21.46
CA ARG A 184 6.28 14.67 -21.79
C ARG A 184 7.28 14.23 -22.86
N SER A 185 7.44 12.92 -23.07
CA SER A 185 8.30 12.39 -24.14
C SER A 185 7.63 12.55 -25.51
N ARG A 186 8.46 12.69 -26.56
CA ARG A 186 7.97 12.65 -27.95
C ARG A 186 7.37 11.29 -28.31
N LEU A 187 7.82 10.23 -27.65
CA LEU A 187 7.33 8.86 -27.80
C LEU A 187 6.94 8.35 -26.40
N PRO A 188 5.69 8.59 -25.96
CA PRO A 188 5.24 8.17 -24.63
C PRO A 188 5.29 6.66 -24.40
N SER A 189 5.08 5.86 -25.44
CA SER A 189 5.25 4.40 -25.41
C SER A 189 6.64 3.97 -24.98
N ASP A 190 7.66 4.61 -25.55
CA ASP A 190 9.06 4.25 -25.32
C ASP A 190 9.50 4.71 -23.93
N SER A 191 9.02 5.89 -23.50
CA SER A 191 9.23 6.38 -22.12
C SER A 191 8.62 5.42 -21.09
N LYS A 192 7.38 4.99 -21.31
CA LYS A 192 6.71 4.02 -20.43
C LYS A 192 7.48 2.72 -20.40
N TYR A 193 7.85 2.19 -21.57
CA TYR A 193 8.62 0.96 -21.66
C TYR A 193 9.94 1.05 -20.88
N GLU A 194 10.74 2.11 -21.06
CA GLU A 194 12.02 2.22 -20.35
C GLU A 194 11.86 2.39 -18.84
N ARG A 195 10.82 3.09 -18.37
CA ARG A 195 10.53 3.17 -16.92
C ARG A 195 10.13 1.81 -16.35
N GLU A 196 9.29 1.06 -17.06
CA GLU A 196 8.65 -0.15 -16.53
C GLU A 196 9.49 -1.42 -16.78
N ARG A 197 10.37 -1.42 -17.79
CA ARG A 197 11.26 -2.55 -18.14
C ARG A 197 12.05 -3.15 -16.98
N PRO A 198 12.53 -2.38 -15.99
CA PRO A 198 13.25 -2.95 -14.85
C PRO A 198 12.36 -3.67 -13.83
N PHE A 199 11.04 -3.58 -13.95
CA PHE A 199 10.12 -4.28 -13.06
C PHE A 199 10.26 -5.80 -13.23
N PRO A 200 10.41 -6.57 -12.13
CA PRO A 200 10.61 -8.01 -12.20
C PRO A 200 9.32 -8.76 -12.61
N PRO A 201 9.26 -9.38 -13.81
CA PRO A 201 8.03 -9.98 -14.32
C PRO A 201 7.53 -11.15 -13.47
N HIS A 202 8.42 -11.87 -12.80
CA HIS A 202 8.07 -13.01 -11.96
C HIS A 202 7.13 -12.64 -10.79
N LEU A 203 7.12 -11.37 -10.33
CA LEU A 203 6.17 -10.93 -9.30
C LEU A 203 4.73 -10.94 -9.82
N MET A 204 4.51 -10.54 -11.07
CA MET A 204 3.19 -10.64 -11.71
C MET A 204 2.80 -12.10 -11.95
N GLU A 205 3.75 -12.93 -12.37
CA GLU A 205 3.49 -14.36 -12.58
C GLU A 205 3.05 -15.08 -11.30
N ARG A 206 3.56 -14.66 -10.13
CA ARG A 206 3.10 -15.19 -8.84
C ARG A 206 1.61 -14.93 -8.62
N ALA A 207 1.10 -13.78 -9.05
CA ALA A 207 -0.33 -13.45 -8.94
C ALA A 207 -1.23 -14.43 -9.71
N LEU A 208 -0.76 -14.94 -10.85
CA LEU A 208 -1.50 -15.87 -11.70
C LEU A 208 -1.49 -17.32 -11.17
N ARG A 209 -0.67 -17.61 -10.17
CA ARG A 209 -0.49 -18.96 -9.60
C ARG A 209 -1.12 -19.12 -8.22
N ILE A 210 -1.81 -18.10 -7.72
CA ILE A 210 -2.44 -18.14 -6.40
C ILE A 210 -3.69 -19.03 -6.46
N GLU A 211 -3.82 -19.92 -5.48
CA GLU A 211 -5.09 -20.58 -5.16
C GLU A 211 -5.72 -19.89 -3.95
N LEU A 212 -6.77 -19.10 -4.17
CA LEU A 212 -7.48 -18.36 -3.10
C LEU A 212 -8.43 -19.24 -2.28
N GLN A 213 -8.88 -20.34 -2.87
CA GLN A 213 -9.76 -21.32 -2.25
C GLN A 213 -9.31 -22.71 -2.69
N ARG A 214 -9.24 -23.64 -1.74
CA ARG A 214 -9.10 -25.08 -2.00
C ARG A 214 -10.46 -25.74 -2.10
#